data_AF-A0A1H6I9J3-F1
#
_entry.id   AF-A0A1H6I9J3-F1
#
_cell.length_a   1.000
_cell.length_b   1.000
_cell.length_c   1.000
_cell.angle_alpha   90.00
_cell.angle_beta   90.00
_cell.angle_gamma   90.00
#
_symmetry.space_group_name_H-M   'P 1'
#
loop_
_entity.id
_entity.type
_entity.pdbx_description
1 polymer ?
#
loop_
_entity_poly.entity_id
_entity_poly.type
_entity_poly.pdbx_seq_one_letter_code
_entity_poly.pdbx_strand_id
1 'polypeptide(L)'
;MKEFFLKGRKYKFFLGFHLFIVGLYSIYVVNTLNSYNSLSYSTYYKESIWENITKYSFYIIINLISGAIIYFKIKHAKVILNFFAAMIFILVCYAEYTLVKTYINNSYYNFVITFNTGVMGFIVFYVFYLNSNTKKEGIGINEIENIGKHED
;
A
#
# COMPACT_ATOMS: atom_id res chain seq x y z
N MET A 1 23.36 -1.00 19.73
CA MET A 1 22.06 -0.34 19.44
C MET A 1 22.09 0.72 18.32
N LYS A 2 23.17 1.50 18.13
CA LYS A 2 23.25 2.49 17.03
C LYS A 2 23.37 1.87 15.61
N GLU A 3 23.87 0.64 15.48
CA GLU A 3 24.02 -0.02 14.17
C GLU A 3 22.72 -0.59 13.58
N PHE A 4 21.70 -0.86 14.40
CA PHE A 4 20.37 -1.30 13.92
C PHE A 4 19.64 -0.19 13.15
N PHE A 5 20.03 1.08 13.37
CA PHE A 5 19.39 2.20 12.72
C PHE A 5 19.87 2.45 11.27
N LEU A 6 21.12 2.10 10.94
CA LEU A 6 21.78 2.50 9.69
C LEU A 6 21.91 1.39 8.62
N LYS A 7 21.98 0.11 8.98
CA LYS A 7 21.80 -1.02 8.05
C LYS A 7 20.30 -1.37 8.02
N GLY A 8 19.59 -1.12 6.91
CA GLY A 8 18.14 -1.31 6.89
C GLY A 8 17.28 -0.27 6.17
N ARG A 9 17.89 0.76 5.56
CA ARG A 9 17.15 1.97 5.17
C ARG A 9 16.00 1.68 4.17
N LYS A 10 16.14 0.64 3.35
CA LYS A 10 15.18 0.27 2.31
C LYS A 10 13.99 -0.53 2.87
N TYR A 11 14.19 -1.53 3.74
CA TYR A 11 13.05 -2.25 4.36
C TYR A 11 12.19 -1.32 5.24
N LYS A 12 12.83 -0.36 5.93
CA LYS A 12 12.13 0.64 6.75
C LYS A 12 11.27 1.57 5.91
N PHE A 13 11.71 1.90 4.69
CA PHE A 13 10.92 2.69 3.75
C PHE A 13 9.65 1.95 3.33
N PHE A 14 9.74 0.65 3.02
CA PHE A 14 8.56 -0.16 2.67
C PHE A 14 7.60 -0.37 3.84
N LEU A 15 8.14 -0.65 5.03
CA LEU A 15 7.34 -0.72 6.25
C LEU A 15 6.64 0.62 6.51
N GLY A 16 7.38 1.73 6.40
CA GLY A 16 6.84 3.08 6.55
C GLY A 16 5.75 3.39 5.53
N PHE A 17 5.90 2.93 4.28
CA PHE A 17 4.87 3.12 3.26
C PHE A 17 3.59 2.34 3.57
N HIS A 18 3.68 1.07 3.97
CA HIS A 18 2.48 0.31 4.37
C HIS A 18 1.77 0.98 5.55
N LEU A 19 2.51 1.48 6.54
CA LEU A 19 1.95 2.23 7.67
C LEU A 19 1.33 3.57 7.23
N PHE A 20 1.96 4.28 6.31
CA PHE A 20 1.43 5.52 5.74
C PHE A 20 0.10 5.27 5.01
N ILE A 21 0.02 4.22 4.20
CA ILE A 21 -1.20 3.81 3.50
C ILE A 21 -2.31 3.39 4.48
N VAL A 22 -1.97 2.67 5.55
CA VAL A 22 -2.92 2.36 6.63
C VAL A 22 -3.47 3.65 7.25
N GLY A 23 -2.60 4.62 7.55
CA GLY A 23 -3.01 5.92 8.09
C GLY A 23 -3.99 6.65 7.17
N LEU A 24 -3.68 6.73 5.88
CA LEU A 24 -4.56 7.35 4.88
C LEU A 24 -5.92 6.66 4.80
N TYR A 25 -5.97 5.33 4.65
CA TYR A 25 -7.25 4.62 4.57
C TYR A 25 -8.04 4.68 5.88
N SER A 26 -7.36 4.76 7.03
CA SER A 26 -8.02 4.96 8.32
C SER A 26 -8.73 6.31 8.38
N ILE A 27 -8.12 7.38 7.86
CA ILE A 27 -8.76 8.70 7.74
C ILE A 27 -10.00 8.61 6.82
N TYR A 28 -9.93 7.89 5.70
CA TYR A 28 -11.08 7.68 4.82
C TYR A 28 -12.22 6.93 5.50
N VAL A 29 -11.92 5.88 6.28
CA VAL A 29 -12.93 5.16 7.08
C VAL A 29 -13.58 6.09 8.11
N VAL A 30 -12.78 6.84 8.88
CA VAL A 30 -13.28 7.79 9.88
C VAL A 30 -14.15 8.86 9.22
N ASN A 31 -13.75 9.40 8.07
CA ASN A 31 -14.54 10.38 7.33
C ASN A 31 -15.85 9.78 6.80
N THR A 32 -15.83 8.53 6.34
CA THR A 32 -17.04 7.80 5.89
C THR A 32 -18.02 7.61 7.06
N LEU A 33 -17.51 7.21 8.23
CA LEU A 33 -18.31 7.05 9.45
C LEU A 33 -18.85 8.38 9.99
N ASN A 34 -18.06 9.46 9.95
CA ASN A 34 -18.50 10.79 10.38
C ASN A 34 -19.56 11.37 9.44
N SER A 35 -19.42 11.15 8.13
CA SER A 35 -20.39 11.61 7.13
C SER A 35 -21.76 10.95 7.33
N TYR A 36 -21.79 9.69 7.79
CA TYR A 36 -23.00 8.95 8.13
C TYR A 36 -23.78 9.58 9.30
N ASN A 37 -23.09 10.13 10.29
CA ASN A 37 -23.74 10.80 11.43
C ASN A 37 -24.25 12.22 11.09
N SER A 38 -23.94 12.75 9.90
CA SER A 38 -24.40 14.06 9.45
C SER A 38 -25.59 13.93 8.49
N LEU A 39 -26.72 14.54 8.85
CA LEU A 39 -27.98 14.50 8.09
C LEU A 39 -27.89 15.07 6.65
N SER A 40 -26.80 15.77 6.28
CA SER A 40 -26.68 16.47 4.99
C SER A 40 -25.86 15.76 3.91
N TYR A 41 -25.14 14.68 4.22
CA TYR A 41 -24.19 14.05 3.29
C TYR A 41 -24.67 12.75 2.61
N SER A 42 -25.87 12.25 2.99
CA SER A 42 -26.42 11.00 2.46
C SER A 42 -26.69 11.02 0.95
N THR A 43 -26.75 12.19 0.32
CA THR A 43 -27.10 12.34 -1.10
C THR A 43 -25.88 12.21 -2.04
N TYR A 44 -24.65 12.32 -1.53
CA TYR A 44 -23.43 12.31 -2.36
C TYR A 44 -22.73 10.93 -2.45
N TYR A 45 -22.96 10.02 -1.50
CA TYR A 45 -22.42 8.66 -1.52
C TYR A 45 -23.49 7.67 -2.02
N LYS A 46 -23.64 7.58 -3.34
CA LYS A 46 -24.56 6.65 -4.02
C LYS A 46 -24.09 5.18 -4.02
N GLU A 47 -22.82 4.91 -3.68
CA GLU A 47 -22.35 3.57 -3.36
C GLU A 47 -22.76 3.21 -1.92
N SER A 48 -23.08 1.94 -1.68
CA SER A 48 -23.47 1.49 -0.34
C SER A 48 -22.34 1.85 0.64
N ILE A 49 -22.66 2.59 1.70
CA ILE A 49 -21.69 3.03 2.72
C ILE A 49 -20.89 1.83 3.26
N TRP A 50 -21.54 0.67 3.37
CA TRP A 50 -20.93 -0.59 3.75
C TRP A 50 -19.89 -1.08 2.74
N GLU A 51 -20.11 -0.88 1.44
CA GLU A 51 -19.11 -1.20 0.41
C GLU A 51 -17.86 -0.34 0.59
N ASN A 52 -18.01 0.96 0.87
CA ASN A 52 -16.88 1.86 1.11
C ASN A 52 -16.11 1.51 2.38
N ILE A 53 -16.81 1.27 3.50
CA ILE A 53 -16.19 0.84 4.76
C ILE A 53 -15.44 -0.49 4.56
N THR A 54 -16.07 -1.46 3.89
CA THR A 54 -15.47 -2.77 3.63
C THR A 54 -14.24 -2.65 2.74
N LYS A 55 -14.31 -1.85 1.66
CA LYS A 55 -13.21 -1.60 0.73
C LYS A 55 -11.99 -0.99 1.44
N TYR A 56 -12.17 0.10 2.18
CA TYR A 56 -11.06 0.74 2.89
C TYR A 56 -10.51 -0.14 4.02
N SER A 57 -11.37 -0.85 4.75
CA SER A 57 -10.94 -1.80 5.79
C SER A 57 -10.11 -2.94 5.21
N PHE A 58 -10.50 -3.47 4.05
CA PHE A 58 -9.73 -4.50 3.34
C PHE A 58 -8.31 -4.00 2.97
N TYR A 59 -8.20 -2.77 2.46
CA TYR A 59 -6.89 -2.19 2.17
C TYR A 59 -6.03 -2.00 3.43
N ILE A 60 -6.63 -1.59 4.56
CA ILE A 60 -5.92 -1.50 5.84
C ILE A 60 -5.39 -2.87 6.26
N ILE A 61 -6.24 -3.91 6.25
CA ILE A 61 -5.87 -5.26 6.69
C ILE A 61 -4.71 -5.80 5.85
N ILE A 62 -4.78 -5.68 4.51
CA ILE A 62 -3.70 -6.17 3.63
C ILE A 62 -2.38 -5.43 3.88
N ASN A 63 -2.43 -4.12 4.08
CA ASN A 63 -1.22 -3.34 4.35
C ASN A 63 -0.61 -3.66 5.73
N LEU A 64 -1.44 -3.92 6.74
CA LEU A 64 -0.99 -4.40 8.04
C LEU A 64 -0.34 -5.78 7.96
N ILE A 65 -0.95 -6.73 7.23
CA ILE A 65 -0.38 -8.06 6.99
C ILE A 65 0.95 -7.95 6.25
N SER A 66 1.02 -7.13 5.20
CA SER A 66 2.24 -6.89 4.43
C SER A 66 3.34 -6.26 5.29
N GLY A 67 2.98 -5.27 6.12
CA GLY A 67 3.88 -4.67 7.10
C GLY A 67 4.38 -5.68 8.14
N ALA A 68 3.51 -6.54 8.65
CA ALA A 68 3.87 -7.60 9.60
C ALA A 68 4.83 -8.63 8.97
N ILE A 69 4.59 -9.04 7.72
CA ILE A 69 5.49 -9.95 6.98
C ILE A 69 6.89 -9.36 6.87
N ILE A 70 7.00 -8.06 6.57
CA ILE A 70 8.28 -7.35 6.50
C ILE A 70 8.92 -7.22 7.89
N TYR A 71 8.13 -6.89 8.90
CA TYR A 71 8.61 -6.67 10.28
C TYR A 71 9.13 -7.96 10.94
N PHE A 72 8.35 -9.03 10.88
CA PHE A 72 8.70 -10.35 11.46
C PHE A 72 9.66 -11.16 10.61
N LYS A 73 9.97 -10.67 9.41
CA LYS A 73 10.84 -11.31 8.45
C LYS A 73 10.47 -12.76 8.12
N ILE A 74 9.24 -12.97 7.64
CA ILE A 74 8.73 -14.32 7.39
C ILE A 74 9.42 -15.00 6.19
N LYS A 75 9.68 -16.31 6.29
CA LYS A 75 10.19 -17.14 5.19
C LYS A 75 9.25 -17.04 3.97
N HIS A 76 9.78 -16.79 2.78
CA HIS A 76 9.04 -16.49 1.54
C HIS A 76 8.39 -15.09 1.44
N ALA A 77 8.76 -14.13 2.31
CA ALA A 77 8.24 -12.76 2.26
C ALA A 77 8.27 -12.14 0.85
N LYS A 78 9.34 -12.33 0.08
CA LYS A 78 9.43 -11.82 -1.31
C LYS A 78 8.29 -12.30 -2.21
N VAL A 79 7.92 -13.58 -2.14
CA VAL A 79 6.85 -14.14 -2.99
C VAL A 79 5.49 -13.58 -2.56
N ILE A 80 5.25 -13.56 -1.25
CA ILE A 80 3.98 -13.09 -0.68
C ILE A 80 3.78 -11.59 -0.96
N LEU A 81 4.83 -10.79 -0.77
CA LEU A 81 4.78 -9.35 -1.02
C LEU A 81 4.62 -9.01 -2.50
N ASN A 82 5.25 -9.76 -3.41
CA ASN A 82 5.01 -9.62 -4.85
C ASN A 82 3.55 -9.96 -5.23
N PHE A 83 2.99 -11.01 -4.64
CA PHE A 83 1.59 -11.38 -4.87
C PHE A 83 0.62 -10.28 -4.41
N PHE A 84 0.81 -9.76 -3.20
CA PHE A 84 -0.01 -8.64 -2.71
C PHE A 84 0.17 -7.38 -3.56
N ALA A 85 1.40 -7.05 -3.97
CA ALA A 85 1.67 -5.92 -4.83
C ALA A 85 0.93 -6.02 -6.17
N ALA A 86 0.96 -7.19 -6.82
CA ALA A 86 0.24 -7.43 -8.07
C ALA A 86 -1.28 -7.31 -7.90
N MET A 87 -1.83 -7.89 -6.83
CA MET A 87 -3.27 -7.82 -6.55
C MET A 87 -3.73 -6.37 -6.30
N ILE A 88 -2.98 -5.61 -5.50
CA ILE A 88 -3.28 -4.19 -5.24
C ILE A 88 -3.13 -3.37 -6.53
N PHE A 89 -2.11 -3.65 -7.35
CA PHE A 89 -1.91 -2.96 -8.63
C PHE A 89 -3.13 -3.09 -9.54
N ILE A 90 -3.65 -4.32 -9.72
CA ILE A 90 -4.84 -4.56 -10.53
C ILE A 90 -6.05 -3.76 -10.01
N LEU A 91 -6.26 -3.76 -8.69
CA LEU A 91 -7.36 -3.03 -8.06
C LEU A 91 -7.23 -1.51 -8.27
N VAL A 92 -6.03 -0.95 -8.10
CA VAL A 92 -5.78 0.48 -8.28
C VAL A 92 -5.93 0.86 -9.76
N CYS A 93 -5.43 0.04 -10.70
CA CYS A 93 -5.64 0.26 -12.13
C CYS A 93 -7.13 0.28 -12.51
N TYR A 94 -7.92 -0.64 -11.96
CA TYR A 94 -9.36 -0.69 -12.21
C TYR A 94 -10.09 0.54 -11.64
N ALA A 95 -9.74 0.94 -10.42
CA ALA A 95 -10.29 2.15 -9.80
C ALA A 95 -9.92 3.41 -10.59
N GLU A 96 -8.67 3.51 -11.03
CA GLU A 96 -8.16 4.63 -11.81
C GLU A 96 -8.85 4.74 -13.16
N TYR A 97 -8.96 3.64 -13.89
CA TYR A 97 -9.68 3.58 -15.16
C TYR A 97 -11.13 4.07 -15.00
N THR A 98 -11.81 3.62 -13.94
CA THR A 98 -13.19 4.02 -13.64
C THR A 98 -13.30 5.51 -13.33
N LEU A 99 -12.36 6.05 -12.53
CA LEU A 99 -12.34 7.46 -12.14
C LEU A 99 -12.05 8.37 -13.33
N VAL A 100 -11.04 8.04 -14.14
CA VAL A 100 -10.68 8.79 -15.35
C VAL A 100 -11.85 8.77 -16.33
N LYS A 101 -12.49 7.62 -16.57
CA LYS A 101 -13.60 7.54 -17.53
C LYS A 101 -14.83 8.34 -17.08
N THR A 102 -15.09 8.43 -15.78
CA THR A 102 -16.36 8.94 -15.24
C THR A 102 -16.29 10.40 -14.79
N TYR A 103 -15.13 10.89 -14.34
CA TYR A 103 -15.03 12.16 -13.59
C TYR A 103 -13.93 13.11 -14.08
N ILE A 104 -13.50 13.01 -15.35
CA ILE A 104 -12.59 13.99 -15.97
C ILE A 104 -13.12 15.42 -15.75
N ASN A 105 -12.24 16.34 -15.34
CA ASN A 105 -12.48 17.77 -15.08
C ASN A 105 -13.18 18.13 -13.76
N ASN A 106 -13.20 17.25 -12.77
CA ASN A 106 -13.56 17.62 -11.40
C ASN A 106 -12.32 17.67 -10.50
N SER A 107 -12.08 18.81 -9.86
CA SER A 107 -10.88 19.06 -9.03
C SER A 107 -10.69 18.02 -7.90
N TYR A 108 -11.76 17.59 -7.25
CA TYR A 108 -11.69 16.55 -6.21
C TYR A 108 -11.27 15.20 -6.80
N TYR A 109 -11.91 14.76 -7.88
CA TYR A 109 -11.57 13.48 -8.51
C TYR A 109 -10.20 13.51 -9.20
N ASN A 110 -9.75 14.67 -9.69
CA ASN A 110 -8.38 14.84 -10.20
C ASN A 110 -7.32 14.60 -9.12
N PHE A 111 -7.59 15.01 -7.88
CA PHE A 111 -6.71 14.68 -6.74
C PHE A 111 -6.70 13.17 -6.48
N VAL A 112 -7.86 12.51 -6.47
CA VAL A 112 -7.94 11.05 -6.26
C VAL A 112 -7.22 10.27 -7.36
N ILE A 113 -7.38 10.69 -8.62
CA ILE A 113 -6.66 10.14 -9.78
C ILE A 113 -5.15 10.31 -9.58
N THR A 114 -4.69 11.53 -9.29
CA THR A 114 -3.25 11.78 -9.05
C THR A 114 -2.68 10.91 -7.92
N PHE A 115 -3.44 10.74 -6.84
CA PHE A 115 -3.05 9.88 -5.72
C PHE A 115 -2.92 8.41 -6.15
N ASN A 116 -3.92 7.86 -6.82
CA ASN A 116 -3.91 6.48 -7.31
C ASN A 116 -2.79 6.24 -8.32
N THR A 117 -2.56 7.17 -9.25
CA THR A 117 -1.41 7.14 -10.17
C THR A 117 -0.08 7.09 -9.39
N GLY A 118 0.04 7.88 -8.30
CA GLY A 118 1.19 7.82 -7.40
C GLY A 118 1.35 6.46 -6.72
N VAL A 119 0.26 5.86 -6.24
CA VAL A 119 0.23 4.51 -5.66
C VAL A 119 0.66 3.46 -6.70
N MET A 120 0.21 3.56 -7.95
CA MET A 120 0.64 2.69 -9.05
C MET A 120 2.16 2.79 -9.28
N GLY A 121 2.69 4.02 -9.35
CA GLY A 121 4.12 4.25 -9.50
C GLY A 121 4.94 3.64 -8.35
N PHE A 122 4.45 3.77 -7.12
CA PHE A 122 5.06 3.14 -5.97
C PHE A 122 5.04 1.60 -6.08
N ILE A 123 3.93 0.99 -6.48
CA ILE A 123 3.83 -0.47 -6.61
C ILE A 123 4.80 -1.00 -7.67
N VAL A 124 4.93 -0.30 -8.81
CA VAL A 124 5.92 -0.65 -9.83
C VAL A 124 7.33 -0.59 -9.25
N PHE A 125 7.69 0.51 -8.59
CA PHE A 125 8.97 0.65 -7.90
C PHE A 125 9.19 -0.46 -6.85
N TYR A 126 8.16 -0.79 -6.09
CA TYR A 126 8.14 -1.83 -5.07
C TYR A 126 8.47 -3.21 -5.67
N VAL A 127 7.77 -3.59 -6.74
CA VAL A 127 8.00 -4.87 -7.44
C VAL A 127 9.38 -4.91 -8.07
N PHE A 128 9.83 -3.83 -8.73
CA PHE A 128 11.20 -3.77 -9.26
C PHE A 128 12.23 -3.94 -8.16
N TYR A 129 12.03 -3.30 -7.00
CA TYR A 129 12.93 -3.42 -5.87
C TYR A 129 12.94 -4.83 -5.26
N LEU A 130 11.77 -5.46 -5.09
CA LEU A 130 11.67 -6.84 -4.60
C LEU A 130 12.39 -7.83 -5.52
N ASN A 131 12.42 -7.55 -6.83
CA ASN A 131 12.93 -8.46 -7.85
C ASN A 131 14.29 -8.05 -8.43
N SER A 132 14.89 -6.95 -7.98
CA SER A 132 16.24 -6.58 -8.40
C SER A 132 17.24 -7.60 -7.86
N ASN A 133 17.79 -8.42 -8.75
CA ASN A 133 18.93 -9.28 -8.45
C ASN A 133 20.18 -8.41 -8.39
N THR A 134 20.53 -7.94 -7.19
CA THR A 134 21.78 -7.21 -6.94
C THR A 134 22.93 -8.22 -7.02
N LYS A 135 23.32 -8.59 -8.25
CA LYS A 135 24.39 -9.57 -8.54
C LYS A 135 25.80 -9.02 -8.32
N LYS A 136 25.97 -7.76 -7.92
CA LYS A 136 27.26 -7.16 -7.57
C LYS A 136 27.02 -6.06 -6.54
N GLU A 137 27.38 -6.32 -5.29
CA GLU A 137 27.98 -5.32 -4.42
C GLU A 137 28.58 -6.07 -3.22
N GLY A 138 29.90 -6.18 -3.20
CA GLY A 138 30.68 -6.79 -2.11
C GLY A 138 30.60 -6.05 -0.77
N ILE A 139 29.60 -5.18 -0.60
CA ILE A 139 29.21 -4.52 0.66
C ILE A 139 27.70 -4.25 0.55
N GLY A 140 26.85 -5.05 1.22
CA GLY A 140 25.40 -4.73 1.32
C GLY A 140 24.47 -5.76 0.68
N ILE A 141 24.47 -6.96 1.27
CA ILE A 141 23.51 -8.05 1.12
C ILE A 141 22.08 -7.55 0.81
N ASN A 142 21.43 -8.17 -0.19
CA ASN A 142 20.03 -7.96 -0.57
C ASN A 142 19.10 -8.19 0.65
N GLU A 143 18.83 -7.13 1.43
CA GLU A 143 18.20 -7.21 2.76
C GLU A 143 16.82 -7.90 2.73
N ILE A 144 16.09 -7.84 1.61
CA ILE A 144 14.79 -8.50 1.43
C ILE A 144 14.91 -9.99 1.07
N GLU A 145 15.95 -10.39 0.35
CA GLU A 145 16.12 -11.78 -0.10
C GLU A 145 16.59 -12.72 1.04
N ASN A 146 17.12 -12.12 2.12
CA ASN A 146 17.49 -12.80 3.35
C ASN A 146 16.45 -12.63 4.47
N ILE A 147 15.29 -12.04 4.19
CA ILE A 147 14.16 -11.99 5.13
C ILE A 147 13.67 -13.43 5.39
N GLY A 148 13.84 -13.90 6.63
CA GLY A 148 13.41 -15.22 7.08
C GLY A 148 14.34 -16.38 6.75
N LYS A 149 15.54 -16.09 6.21
CA LYS A 149 16.65 -17.04 6.19
C LYS A 149 17.43 -16.86 7.48
N HIS A 150 17.07 -17.61 8.51
CA HIS A 150 17.99 -17.77 9.65
C HIS A 150 19.22 -18.51 9.13
N GLU A 151 20.42 -18.03 9.49
CA GLU A 151 21.64 -18.83 9.36
C GLU A 151 21.40 -20.12 10.16
N ASP A 152 21.59 -21.27 9.51
CA ASP A 152 21.58 -22.58 10.17
C ASP A 152 22.68 -22.64 11.25
#